data_AF-F2IEZ7-F1
#
_entry.id   AF-F2IEZ7-F1
#
_cell.length_a   1.000
_cell.length_b   1.000
_cell.length_c   1.000
_cell.angle_alpha   90.00
_cell.angle_beta   90.00
_cell.angle_gamma   90.00
#
_symmetry.space_group_name_H-M   'P 1'
#
loop_
_entity.id
_entity.type
_entity.pdbx_description
1 polymer ?
#
loop_
_entity_poly.entity_id
_entity_poly.type
_entity_poly.pdbx_seq_one_letter_code
_entity_poly.pdbx_strand_id
1 'polypeptide(L)'
;MGIKVELAELLVIQLVMTSFFARFEVETRASYKILKWIIIAKITVGLYFMIGHWSTLFPIVVVILGTIYHFRWCKKNGIDPLKATPRKKYYELRKWKWEE
;
A
#
# COMPACT_ATOMS: atom_id res chain seq x y z
N MET A 1 24.11 -12.98 3.46
CA MET A 1 22.64 -12.98 3.21
C MET A 1 22.42 -12.85 1.72
N GLY A 2 21.37 -13.43 1.16
CA GLY A 2 21.03 -13.29 -0.26
C GLY A 2 19.54 -12.99 -0.42
N ILE A 3 19.10 -12.78 -1.67
CA ILE A 3 17.76 -12.33 -2.10
C ILE A 3 16.55 -12.85 -1.30
N LYS A 4 16.68 -14.01 -0.65
CA LYS A 4 15.67 -14.59 0.24
C LYS A 4 15.28 -13.66 1.39
N VAL A 5 16.22 -12.89 1.95
CA VAL A 5 15.91 -11.98 3.06
C VAL A 5 15.09 -10.79 2.56
N GLU A 6 15.46 -10.19 1.44
CA GLU A 6 14.77 -9.05 0.84
C GLU A 6 13.36 -9.44 0.40
N LEU A 7 13.20 -10.67 -0.11
CA LEU A 7 11.89 -11.22 -0.43
C LEU A 7 11.03 -11.46 0.82
N ALA A 8 11.64 -11.92 1.93
CA ALA A 8 10.94 -12.07 3.20
C ALA A 8 10.52 -10.71 3.78
N GLU A 9 11.39 -9.71 3.74
CA GLU A 9 11.10 -8.33 4.13
C GLU A 9 9.96 -7.75 3.29
N LEU A 10 10.03 -7.89 1.97
CA LEU A 10 8.99 -7.45 1.06
C LEU A 10 7.65 -8.14 1.35
N LEU A 11 7.66 -9.44 1.67
CA LEU A 11 6.46 -10.18 2.05
C LEU A 11 5.86 -9.66 3.36
N VAL A 12 6.69 -9.40 4.38
CA VAL A 12 6.24 -8.81 5.65
C VAL A 12 5.63 -7.44 5.42
N ILE A 13 6.29 -6.57 4.64
CA ILE A 13 5.77 -5.26 4.25
C ILE A 13 4.42 -5.41 3.55
N GLN A 14 4.33 -6.31 2.57
CA GLN A 14 3.09 -6.57 1.84
C GLN A 14 1.96 -7.00 2.78
N LEU A 15 2.23 -7.94 3.69
CA LEU A 15 1.24 -8.42 4.65
C LEU A 15 0.74 -7.29 5.55
N VAL A 16 1.66 -6.56 6.20
CA VAL A 16 1.31 -5.45 7.08
C VAL A 16 0.49 -4.39 6.34
N MET A 17 0.93 -3.99 5.15
CA MET A 17 0.28 -2.92 4.39
C MET A 17 -1.10 -3.35 3.87
N THR A 18 -1.24 -4.57 3.37
CA THR A 18 -2.54 -5.08 2.92
C THR A 18 -3.53 -5.24 4.08
N SER A 19 -3.07 -5.69 5.25
CA SER A 19 -3.92 -5.78 6.45
C SER A 19 -4.32 -4.40 6.98
N PHE A 20 -3.36 -3.48 7.11
CA PHE A 20 -3.60 -2.15 7.66
C PHE A 20 -4.52 -1.31 6.75
N PHE A 21 -4.31 -1.40 5.43
CA PHE A 21 -5.09 -0.65 4.45
C PHE A 21 -6.30 -1.41 3.89
N ALA A 22 -6.61 -2.62 4.38
CA ALA A 22 -7.71 -3.46 3.89
C ALA A 22 -9.05 -2.69 3.84
N ARG A 23 -9.36 -1.95 4.91
CA ARG A 23 -10.58 -1.13 5.01
C ARG A 23 -10.68 -0.06 3.93
N PHE A 24 -9.53 0.45 3.49
CA PHE A 24 -9.41 1.49 2.48
C PHE A 24 -9.36 0.91 1.06
N GLU A 25 -9.38 -0.41 0.88
CA GLU A 25 -9.33 -1.06 -0.43
C GLU A 25 -10.45 -2.10 -0.63
N VAL A 26 -11.54 -2.01 0.14
CA VAL A 26 -12.64 -2.99 0.15
C VAL A 26 -13.29 -3.16 -1.23
N GLU A 27 -13.78 -2.08 -1.85
CA GLU A 27 -14.37 -2.13 -3.20
C GLU A 27 -13.31 -2.01 -4.32
N THR A 28 -12.02 -1.90 -3.97
CA THR A 28 -10.97 -1.86 -5.00
C THR A 28 -10.88 -3.22 -5.68
N ARG A 29 -10.93 -3.25 -7.02
CA ARG A 29 -10.81 -4.51 -7.77
C ARG A 29 -9.53 -5.23 -7.40
N ALA A 30 -9.61 -6.55 -7.21
CA ALA A 30 -8.47 -7.38 -6.82
C ALA A 30 -7.30 -7.26 -7.80
N SER A 31 -7.57 -7.13 -9.10
CA SER A 31 -6.54 -6.97 -10.14
C SER A 31 -5.64 -5.75 -9.93
N TYR A 32 -6.17 -4.60 -9.52
CA TYR A 32 -5.37 -3.42 -9.22
C TYR A 32 -4.50 -3.62 -7.98
N LYS A 33 -5.03 -4.28 -6.94
CA LYS A 33 -4.28 -4.62 -5.72
C LYS A 33 -3.11 -5.56 -6.03
N ILE A 34 -3.36 -6.59 -6.84
CA ILE A 34 -2.34 -7.55 -7.28
C ILE A 34 -1.29 -6.87 -8.15
N LEU A 35 -1.72 -6.08 -9.14
CA LEU A 35 -0.80 -5.39 -10.06
C LEU A 35 0.15 -4.44 -9.31
N LYS A 36 -0.36 -3.70 -8.32
CA LYS A 36 0.45 -2.82 -7.44
C LYS A 36 1.62 -3.60 -6.81
N TRP A 37 1.34 -4.76 -6.22
CA TRP A 37 2.36 -5.58 -5.57
C TRP A 37 3.31 -6.26 -6.57
N ILE A 38 2.81 -6.69 -7.74
CA ILE A 38 3.68 -7.21 -8.82
C ILE A 38 4.68 -6.14 -9.27
N ILE A 39 4.24 -4.89 -9.44
CA ILE A 39 5.11 -3.77 -9.84
C ILE A 39 6.17 -3.52 -8.76
N ILE A 40 5.77 -3.40 -7.50
CA ILE A 40 6.70 -3.18 -6.38
C ILE A 40 7.71 -4.32 -6.29
N ALA A 41 7.27 -5.58 -6.42
CA ALA A 41 8.14 -6.74 -6.38
C ALA A 41 9.14 -6.76 -7.55
N LYS A 42 8.67 -6.52 -8.78
CA LYS A 42 9.55 -6.47 -9.96
C LYS A 42 10.63 -5.39 -9.82
N ILE A 43 10.26 -4.21 -9.34
CA ILE A 43 11.23 -3.12 -9.12
C ILE A 43 12.21 -3.51 -8.02
N THR A 44 11.74 -4.03 -6.89
CA THR A 44 12.61 -4.45 -5.77
C THR A 44 13.61 -5.52 -6.20
N VAL A 45 13.15 -6.55 -6.93
CA VAL A 45 14.02 -7.61 -7.46
C VAL A 45 15.01 -7.06 -8.50
N GLY A 46 14.54 -6.20 -9.41
CA GLY A 46 15.42 -5.55 -10.39
C GLY A 46 16.51 -4.71 -9.72
N LEU A 47 16.14 -3.92 -8.70
CA LEU A 47 17.08 -3.15 -7.89
C LEU A 47 18.07 -4.05 -7.16
N TYR A 48 17.65 -5.21 -6.65
CA TYR A 48 18.56 -6.14 -5.99
C TYR A 48 19.70 -6.57 -6.90
N PHE A 49 19.43 -6.84 -8.18
CA PHE A 49 20.48 -7.19 -9.13
C PHE A 49 21.41 -6.02 -9.51
N MET A 50 21.03 -4.78 -9.23
CA MET A 50 21.83 -3.58 -9.54
C MET A 50 22.59 -3.04 -8.32
N ILE A 51 21.97 -3.03 -7.14
CA ILE A 51 22.47 -2.37 -5.92
C ILE A 51 22.46 -3.29 -4.70
N GLY A 52 22.17 -4.59 -4.86
CA GLY A 52 22.16 -5.58 -3.79
C GLY A 52 21.11 -5.28 -2.71
N HIS A 53 21.51 -5.45 -1.46
CA HIS A 53 20.66 -5.30 -0.27
C HIS A 53 20.01 -3.91 -0.11
N TRP A 54 20.55 -2.88 -0.77
CA TRP A 54 19.95 -1.53 -0.77
C TRP A 54 18.59 -1.48 -1.48
N SER A 55 18.20 -2.53 -2.22
CA SER A 55 16.90 -2.63 -2.86
C SER A 55 15.72 -2.56 -1.89
N THR A 56 15.88 -3.00 -0.64
CA THR A 56 14.84 -2.93 0.40
C THR A 56 14.45 -1.48 0.74
N LEU A 57 15.32 -0.50 0.49
CA LEU A 57 14.95 0.91 0.68
C LEU A 57 13.79 1.33 -0.21
N PHE A 58 13.66 0.75 -1.41
CA PHE A 58 12.59 1.10 -2.34
C PHE A 58 11.18 0.84 -1.76
N PRO A 59 10.79 -0.39 -1.36
CA PRO A 59 9.48 -0.62 -0.78
C PRO A 59 9.27 0.17 0.51
N ILE A 60 10.30 0.38 1.34
CA ILE A 60 10.21 1.22 2.55
C ILE A 60 9.82 2.67 2.19
N VAL A 61 10.52 3.28 1.22
CA VAL A 61 10.24 4.65 0.77
C VAL A 61 8.83 4.75 0.18
N VAL A 62 8.42 3.77 -0.65
CA VAL A 62 7.06 3.72 -1.22
C VAL A 62 6.00 3.67 -0.12
N VAL A 63 6.21 2.87 0.93
CA VAL A 63 5.30 2.77 2.07
C VAL A 63 5.21 4.08 2.84
N ILE A 64 6.36 4.71 3.15
CA ILE A 64 6.41 5.98 3.88
C ILE A 64 5.67 7.07 3.11
N LEU A 65 6.01 7.25 1.83
CA LEU A 65 5.38 8.27 0.99
C LEU A 65 3.88 8.01 0.79
N GLY A 66 3.51 6.75 0.53
CA GLY A 66 2.11 6.34 0.40
C GLY A 66 1.31 6.57 1.68
N THR A 67 1.89 6.32 2.85
CA THR A 67 1.25 6.55 4.15
C THR A 67 1.11 8.04 4.45
N ILE A 68 2.13 8.85 4.16
CA ILE A 68 2.04 10.32 4.33
C ILE A 68 0.94 10.89 3.42
N TYR A 69 0.93 10.51 2.14
CA TYR A 69 -0.11 10.92 1.20
C TYR A 69 -1.49 10.46 1.70
N HIS A 70 -1.59 9.17 2.05
CA HIS A 70 -2.52 8.55 2.99
C HIS A 70 -3.26 9.51 3.91
N PHE A 71 -2.51 9.86 4.95
CA PHE A 71 -2.99 10.61 6.09
C PHE A 71 -3.36 12.03 5.70
N ARG A 72 -2.59 12.68 4.82
CA ARG A 72 -2.87 14.04 4.35
C ARG A 72 -4.16 14.08 3.54
N TRP A 73 -4.37 13.11 2.66
CA TRP A 73 -5.56 13.02 1.81
C TRP A 73 -6.82 12.76 2.64
N CYS A 74 -6.77 11.80 3.58
CA CYS A 74 -7.90 11.54 4.48
C CYS A 74 -8.22 12.77 5.36
N LYS A 75 -7.22 13.37 6.01
CA LYS A 75 -7.42 14.56 6.86
C LYS A 75 -7.98 15.74 6.08
N LYS A 76 -7.46 16.01 4.87
CA LYS A 76 -7.97 17.08 3.98
C LYS A 76 -9.46 16.90 3.66
N ASN A 77 -9.93 15.66 3.58
CA ASN A 77 -11.32 15.33 3.32
C ASN A 77 -12.13 15.06 4.60
N GLY A 78 -11.61 15.35 5.80
CA GLY A 78 -12.32 15.13 7.07
C GLY A 78 -12.67 13.67 7.33
N ILE A 79 -11.79 12.74 6.92
CA ILE A 79 -11.90 11.31 7.15
C ILE A 79 -10.78 10.87 8.08
N ASP A 80 -11.11 10.03 9.06
CA ASP A 80 -10.13 9.40 9.94
C ASP A 80 -9.20 8.47 9.11
N PRO A 81 -7.87 8.71 9.10
CA PRO A 81 -6.93 8.00 8.25
C PRO A 81 -6.65 6.55 8.68
N LEU A 82 -7.15 6.14 9.85
CA LEU A 82 -7.05 4.77 10.37
C LEU A 82 -8.39 4.04 10.25
N LYS A 83 -9.48 4.72 10.59
CA LYS A 83 -10.81 4.12 10.72
C LYS A 83 -11.66 4.24 9.48
N ALA A 84 -11.29 5.06 8.50
CA ALA A 84 -12.10 5.39 7.33
C ALA A 84 -13.48 5.97 7.70
N THR A 85 -13.57 6.70 8.81
CA THR A 85 -14.83 7.28 9.31
C THR A 85 -14.89 8.78 9.05
N PRO A 86 -16.03 9.34 8.63
CA PRO A 86 -17.29 8.65 8.29
C PRO A 86 -17.17 7.80 7.00
N ARG A 87 -17.69 6.56 7.02
CA ARG A 87 -17.54 5.61 5.90
C ARG A 87 -18.22 6.08 4.62
N LYS A 88 -19.44 6.62 4.73
CA LYS A 88 -20.19 7.17 3.59
C LYS A 88 -19.37 8.20 2.80
N LYS A 89 -18.74 9.15 3.49
CA LYS A 89 -17.87 10.16 2.88
C LYS A 89 -16.65 9.54 2.19
N TYR A 90 -16.08 8.48 2.77
CA TYR A 90 -14.96 7.76 2.14
C TYR A 90 -15.40 7.06 0.84
N TYR A 91 -16.56 6.41 0.85
CA TYR A 91 -17.13 5.78 -0.34
C TYR A 91 -17.41 6.80 -1.44
N GLU A 92 -18.04 7.92 -1.10
CA GLU A 92 -18.29 9.04 -2.03
C GLU A 92 -16.98 9.56 -2.64
N LEU A 93 -15.97 9.80 -1.80
CA LEU A 93 -14.65 10.27 -2.23
C LEU A 93 -13.95 9.27 -3.17
N ARG A 94 -14.14 7.96 -2.94
CA ARG A 94 -13.61 6.89 -3.79
C ARG A 94 -14.48 6.58 -5.01
N LYS A 95 -15.64 7.24 -5.15
CA LYS A 95 -16.65 6.95 -6.17
C LYS A 95 -17.13 5.50 -6.12
N TRP A 96 -17.24 4.96 -4.91
CA TRP A 96 -17.80 3.64 -4.65
C TRP A 96 -19.28 3.73 -4.35
N LYS A 97 -20.01 2.66 -4.64
CA LYS A 97 -21.44 2.56 -4.33
C LYS A 97 -21.59 2.41 -2.81
N TRP A 98 -22.29 3.34 -2.18
CA TRP A 98 -22.73 3.21 -0.80
C TRP A 98 -24.05 2.43 -0.78
N GLU A 99 -24.08 1.31 -0.08
CA GLU A 99 -25.31 0.60 0.25
C GLU A 99 -25.65 0.95 1.70
N GLU A 100 -26.88 1.42 1.95
CA GLU A 100 -27.34 1.91 3.25
C GLU A 100 -27.52 0.81 4.29
#